data_AF-A0A239JFN1-F1
#
_entry.id   AF-A0A239JFN1-F1
#
_cell.length_a   1.000
_cell.length_b   1.000
_cell.length_c   1.000
_cell.angle_alpha   90.00
_cell.angle_beta   90.00
_cell.angle_gamma   90.00
#
_symmetry.space_group_name_H-M   'P 1'
#
loop_
_entity.id
_entity.type
_entity.pdbx_description
1 polymer ?
#
loop_
_entity_poly.entity_id
_entity_poly.type
_entity_poly.pdbx_seq_one_letter_code
_entity_poly.pdbx_strand_id
1 'polypeptide(L)'
;MARRPLFRPGLQEGLLDLLRPASARLAAQPGERARPGLAEVAREWAGRPAAEVRPVLEEVVRSVGATPDLAALTEFAERIEAGEDPFA
;
A
#
# COMPACT_ATOMS: atom_id res chain seq x y z
N MET A 1 22.90 -6.37 41.27
CA MET A 1 21.82 -5.62 40.58
C MET A 1 22.00 -5.78 39.07
N ALA A 2 21.27 -6.70 38.44
CA ALA A 2 21.36 -6.94 37.00
C ALA A 2 20.50 -5.92 36.25
N ARG A 3 21.13 -5.14 35.36
CA ARG A 3 20.46 -4.18 34.48
C ARG A 3 19.65 -4.97 33.45
N ARG A 4 18.33 -4.86 33.56
CA ARG A 4 17.33 -5.47 32.68
C ARG A 4 17.45 -4.80 31.29
N PRO A 5 17.66 -5.56 30.20
CA PRO A 5 17.76 -4.95 28.88
C PRO A 5 16.37 -4.42 28.46
N LEU A 6 16.33 -3.15 28.10
CA LEU A 6 15.16 -2.47 27.55
C LEU A 6 14.96 -2.89 26.09
N PHE A 7 14.60 -4.16 25.84
CA PHE A 7 14.08 -4.53 24.53
C PHE A 7 12.65 -4.01 24.41
N ARG A 8 12.51 -2.83 23.79
CA ARG A 8 11.20 -2.30 23.40
C ARG A 8 10.73 -3.04 22.15
N PRO A 9 9.58 -3.74 22.16
CA PRO A 9 9.16 -4.65 21.08
C PRO A 9 8.80 -3.99 19.73
N GLY A 10 8.98 -2.67 19.55
CA GLY A 10 8.84 -1.99 18.24
C GLY A 10 10.13 -1.38 17.71
N LEU A 11 11.22 -1.38 18.49
CA LEU A 11 12.50 -0.80 18.07
C LEU A 11 13.21 -1.69 17.04
N GLN A 12 12.93 -2.99 17.07
CA GLN A 12 13.48 -3.96 16.13
C GLN A 12 12.81 -3.84 14.75
N GLU A 13 11.49 -3.64 14.69
CA GLU A 13 10.76 -3.36 13.46
C GLU A 13 11.20 -2.03 12.83
N GLY A 14 11.29 -0.96 13.63
CA GLY A 14 11.81 0.33 13.14
C GLY A 14 13.26 0.27 12.66
N LEU A 15 14.09 -0.58 13.26
CA LEU A 15 15.45 -0.83 12.78
C LEU A 15 15.46 -1.67 11.49
N LEU A 16 14.54 -2.61 11.31
CA LEU A 16 14.43 -3.37 10.06
C LEU A 16 14.01 -2.48 8.89
N ASP A 17 13.11 -1.53 9.11
CA ASP A 17 12.75 -0.52 8.10
C ASP A 17 13.93 0.39 7.74
N LEU A 18 14.72 0.81 8.72
CA LEU A 18 15.92 1.63 8.52
C LEU A 18 17.08 0.87 7.87
N LEU A 19 17.19 -0.43 8.13
CA LEU A 19 18.24 -1.29 7.59
C LEU A 19 17.87 -1.92 6.25
N ARG A 20 16.60 -1.83 5.82
CA ARG A 20 16.18 -2.25 4.49
C ARG A 20 16.85 -1.32 3.48
N PRO A 21 17.82 -1.79 2.68
CA PRO A 21 18.36 -0.96 1.62
C PRO A 21 17.19 -0.56 0.73
N ALA A 22 17.17 0.68 0.25
CA ALA A 22 16.35 1.07 -0.90
C ALA A 22 16.81 0.23 -2.08
N SER A 23 16.34 -1.02 -2.14
CA SER A 23 16.75 -1.94 -3.17
C SER A 23 16.12 -1.38 -4.45
N ALA A 24 16.95 -0.83 -5.32
CA ALA A 24 16.51 -0.25 -6.59
C ALA A 24 15.61 -1.25 -7.35
N ARG A 25 15.87 -2.54 -7.17
CA ARG A 25 15.04 -3.64 -7.65
C ARG A 25 13.62 -3.65 -7.06
N LEU A 26 13.44 -3.40 -5.77
CA LEU A 26 12.12 -3.31 -5.13
C LEU A 26 11.40 -2.02 -5.53
N ALA A 27 12.10 -0.88 -5.54
CA ALA A 27 11.53 0.38 -6.03
C ALA A 27 11.10 0.31 -7.52
N ALA A 28 11.74 -0.55 -8.31
CA ALA A 28 11.35 -0.82 -9.70
C ALA A 28 10.16 -1.78 -9.83
N GLN A 29 9.73 -2.46 -8.76
CA GLN A 29 8.59 -3.37 -8.83
C GLN A 29 7.31 -2.57 -9.14
N PRO A 30 6.45 -3.06 -10.04
CA PRO A 30 5.25 -2.32 -10.40
C PRO A 30 4.32 -2.01 -9.21
N GLY A 31 4.23 -2.90 -8.22
CA GLY A 31 3.45 -2.67 -6.99
C GLY A 31 3.95 -1.46 -6.20
N GLU A 32 5.25 -1.35 -5.97
CA GLU A 32 5.85 -0.20 -5.27
C GLU A 32 5.71 1.10 -6.08
N ARG A 33 5.78 1.02 -7.42
CA ARG A 33 5.57 2.18 -8.29
C ARG A 33 4.12 2.65 -8.32
N ALA A 34 3.15 1.73 -8.23
CA ALA A 34 1.72 2.06 -8.19
C ALA A 34 1.24 2.54 -6.82
N ARG A 35 1.89 2.08 -5.74
CA ARG A 35 1.45 2.29 -4.36
C ARG A 35 1.14 3.75 -4.00
N PRO A 36 1.97 4.76 -4.37
CA PRO A 36 1.66 6.15 -4.05
C PRO A 36 0.35 6.63 -4.67
N GLY A 37 0.10 6.31 -5.95
CA GLY A 37 -1.13 6.69 -6.64
C GLY A 37 -2.35 5.92 -6.12
N LEU A 38 -2.18 4.64 -5.78
CA LEU A 38 -3.25 3.83 -5.19
C LEU A 38 -3.69 4.37 -3.81
N ALA A 39 -2.72 4.77 -2.97
CA ALA A 39 -3.00 5.39 -1.69
C ALA A 39 -3.67 6.77 -1.82
N GLU A 40 -3.32 7.54 -2.86
CA GLU A 40 -4.00 8.80 -3.16
C GLU A 40 -5.46 8.58 -3.54
N VAL A 41 -5.73 7.62 -4.44
CA VAL A 41 -7.10 7.23 -4.81
C VAL A 41 -7.89 6.76 -3.58
N ALA A 42 -7.32 5.92 -2.73
CA ALA A 42 -7.99 5.44 -1.53
C ALA A 42 -8.43 6.57 -0.60
N ARG A 43 -7.61 7.62 -0.45
CA ARG A 43 -7.95 8.80 0.37
C ARG A 43 -9.02 9.69 -0.28
N GLU A 44 -8.89 9.95 -1.58
CA GLU A 44 -9.81 10.86 -2.30
C GLU A 44 -11.18 10.25 -2.55
N TRP A 45 -11.23 8.93 -2.74
CA TRP A 45 -12.44 8.19 -3.11
C TRP A 45 -13.04 7.37 -1.96
N ALA A 46 -12.56 7.57 -0.73
CA ALA A 46 -13.14 6.93 0.45
C ALA A 46 -14.66 7.15 0.53
N GLY A 47 -15.42 6.07 0.72
CA GLY A 47 -16.89 6.11 0.80
C GLY A 47 -17.61 6.23 -0.55
N ARG A 48 -16.88 6.21 -1.69
CA ARG A 48 -17.48 6.17 -3.03
C ARG A 48 -17.80 4.73 -3.43
N PRO A 49 -18.81 4.49 -4.28
CA PRO A 49 -19.18 3.14 -4.69
C PRO A 49 -18.01 2.38 -5.34
N ALA A 50 -17.80 1.11 -4.99
CA ALA A 50 -16.69 0.31 -5.51
C ALA A 50 -16.67 0.24 -7.05
N ALA A 51 -17.85 0.29 -7.68
CA ALA A 51 -17.98 0.32 -9.14
C ALA A 51 -17.36 1.57 -9.79
N GLU A 52 -17.32 2.70 -9.07
CA GLU A 52 -16.65 3.92 -9.51
C GLU A 52 -15.16 3.91 -9.18
N VAL A 53 -14.78 3.33 -8.03
CA VAL A 53 -13.39 3.29 -7.55
C VAL A 53 -12.53 2.32 -8.36
N ARG A 54 -13.05 1.11 -8.67
CA ARG A 54 -12.30 0.07 -9.39
C ARG A 54 -11.66 0.54 -10.70
N PRO A 55 -12.36 1.19 -11.65
CA PRO A 55 -11.74 1.63 -12.89
C PRO A 55 -10.62 2.65 -12.69
N VAL A 56 -10.70 3.49 -11.64
CA VAL A 56 -9.65 4.45 -11.29
C VAL A 56 -8.40 3.72 -10.78
N LEU A 57 -8.57 2.72 -9.89
CA LEU A 57 -7.45 1.88 -9.45
C LEU A 57 -6.80 1.13 -10.63
N GLU A 58 -7.61 0.62 -11.56
CA GLU A 58 -7.11 -0.06 -12.75
C GLU A 58 -6.27 0.89 -13.62
N GLU A 59 -6.68 2.15 -13.78
CA GLU A 59 -5.93 3.17 -14.52
C GLU A 59 -4.57 3.45 -13.88
N VAL A 60 -4.51 3.57 -12.54
CA VAL A 60 -3.24 3.75 -11.81
C VAL A 60 -2.30 2.58 -12.07
N VAL A 61 -2.79 1.34 -12.00
CA VAL A 61 -1.95 0.16 -12.27
C VAL A 61 -1.47 0.12 -13.73
N ARG A 62 -2.32 0.47 -14.70
CA ARG A 62 -1.93 0.56 -16.12
C ARG A 62 -0.92 1.66 -16.37
N SER A 63 -1.01 2.79 -15.66
CA SER A 63 -0.10 3.94 -15.83
C SER A 63 1.36 3.60 -15.52
N VAL A 64 1.61 2.63 -14.63
CA VAL A 64 2.95 2.12 -14.32
C VAL A 64 3.40 0.97 -15.23
N GLY A 65 2.60 0.64 -16.25
CA GLY A 65 2.86 -0.42 -17.22
C GLY A 65 2.59 -1.83 -16.69
N ALA A 66 1.77 -1.98 -15.65
CA ALA A 66 1.38 -3.28 -15.11
C ALA A 66 -0.01 -3.71 -15.62
N THR A 67 -0.23 -5.02 -15.60
CA THR A 67 -1.55 -5.61 -15.85
C THR A 67 -2.34 -5.62 -14.53
N PRO A 68 -3.53 -5.00 -14.49
CA PRO A 68 -4.38 -5.01 -13.31
C PRO A 68 -4.87 -6.42 -12.96
N ASP A 69 -4.78 -6.79 -11.69
CA ASP A 69 -5.52 -7.93 -11.14
C ASP A 69 -6.93 -7.46 -10.76
N LEU A 70 -7.91 -7.81 -11.57
CA LEU A 70 -9.28 -7.32 -11.41
C LEU A 70 -9.96 -7.85 -10.13
N ALA A 71 -9.57 -9.04 -9.64
CA ALA A 71 -10.12 -9.58 -8.41
C ALA A 71 -9.60 -8.78 -7.21
N ALA A 72 -8.28 -8.59 -7.13
CA ALA A 72 -7.66 -7.80 -6.07
C ALA A 72 -8.15 -6.34 -6.08
N LEU A 73 -8.27 -5.72 -7.25
CA LEU A 73 -8.77 -4.35 -7.35
C LEU A 73 -10.25 -4.22 -6.97
N THR A 74 -11.04 -5.27 -7.16
CA THR A 74 -12.43 -5.30 -6.69
C THR A 74 -12.46 -5.31 -5.16
N GLU A 75 -11.67 -6.17 -4.52
CA GLU A 75 -11.56 -6.21 -3.05
C GLU A 75 -11.07 -4.87 -2.48
N PHE A 76 -10.07 -4.23 -3.10
CA PHE A 76 -9.62 -2.91 -2.66
C PHE A 76 -10.67 -1.83 -2.82
N ALA A 77 -11.43 -1.86 -3.92
CA ALA A 77 -12.50 -0.90 -4.15
C ALA A 77 -13.63 -1.04 -3.11
N GLU A 78 -13.99 -2.28 -2.72
CA GLU A 78 -14.97 -2.54 -1.65
C GLU A 78 -14.49 -2.01 -0.29
N ARG A 79 -13.20 -2.17 0.02
CA ARG A 79 -12.61 -1.63 1.26
C ARG A 79 -12.59 -0.09 1.27
N ILE A 80 -12.27 0.53 0.14
CA ILE A 80 -12.31 2.00 -0.01
C ILE A 80 -13.76 2.51 0.08
N GLU A 81 -14.73 1.79 -0.48
CA GLU A 81 -16.17 2.09 -0.30
C GLU A 81 -16.58 2.03 1.18
N ALA A 82 -16.04 1.07 1.94
CA ALA A 82 -16.22 1.00 3.39
C ALA A 82 -15.47 2.11 4.17
N GLY A 83 -14.69 2.95 3.49
CA GLY A 83 -13.91 4.04 4.09
C GLY A 83 -12.56 3.59 4.67
N GLU A 84 -12.10 2.38 4.35
CA GLU A 84 -10.78 1.89 4.73
C GLU A 84 -9.71 2.29 3.70
N ASP A 85 -8.48 2.55 4.16
CA ASP A 85 -7.32 2.68 3.28
C ASP A 85 -6.54 1.34 3.26
N PRO A 86 -6.64 0.54 2.18
CA PRO A 86 -5.94 -0.73 2.08
C PRO A 86 -4.43 -0.59 1.79
N PHE A 87 -3.94 0.63 1.53
CA PHE A 87 -2.54 0.90 1.13
C PHE A 87 -1.71 1.64 2.19
N ALA A 88 -2.37 2.07 3.28
CA ALA A 88 -1.77 2.68 4.47
C ALA A 88 -0.77 1.76 5.20
#